data_AF-X1U206-F1
#
_entry.id   AF-X1U206-F1
#
_cell.length_a   1.000
_cell.length_b   1.000
_cell.length_c   1.000
_cell.angle_alpha   90.00
_cell.angle_beta   90.00
_cell.angle_gamma   90.00
#
_symmetry.space_group_name_H-M   'P 1'
#
loop_
_entity.id
_entity.type
_entity.pdbx_description
1 polymer ?
#
loop_
_entity_poly.entity_id
_entity_poly.type
_entity_poly.pdbx_seq_one_letter_code
_entity_poly.pdbx_strand_id
1 'polypeptide(L)'
;MSNPFVFGVPVEGANFTDREKEKKEILDSLMAGQNLILFAPRRYGKSSLLREIMRGLDKEKFLTLWIDVSEVSTIRGFLERIINQINEFSKVTKLTGFIKTALPKFLSMFRVGLG
;
A
#
# COMPACT_ATOMS: atom_id res chain seq x y z
N MET A 1 -17.72 21.59 -23.83
CA MET A 1 -17.17 21.10 -22.55
C MET A 1 -16.49 19.77 -22.81
N SER A 2 -15.24 19.59 -22.39
CA SER A 2 -14.57 18.29 -22.43
C SER A 2 -15.09 17.42 -21.27
N ASN A 3 -15.07 16.10 -21.47
CA ASN A 3 -15.45 15.14 -20.43
C ASN A 3 -14.45 15.25 -19.25
N PRO A 4 -14.92 15.54 -18.02
CA PRO A 4 -14.04 15.67 -16.86
C PRO A 4 -13.63 14.31 -16.24
N PHE A 5 -14.24 13.21 -16.66
CA PHE A 5 -14.03 11.90 -16.04
C PHE A 5 -12.85 11.13 -16.66
N VAL A 6 -12.02 10.55 -15.79
CA VAL A 6 -10.88 9.69 -16.15
C VAL A 6 -11.29 8.23 -16.04
N PHE A 7 -11.05 7.45 -17.09
CA PHE A 7 -11.42 6.03 -17.16
C PHE A 7 -10.21 5.15 -17.49
N GLY A 8 -10.31 3.87 -17.11
CA GLY A 8 -9.33 2.84 -17.50
C GLY A 8 -8.06 2.79 -16.64
N VAL A 9 -7.84 3.76 -15.78
CA VAL A 9 -6.68 3.85 -14.88
C VAL A 9 -7.11 4.14 -13.44
N PRO A 10 -6.31 3.76 -12.42
CA PRO A 10 -6.51 4.24 -11.06
C PRO A 10 -6.49 5.78 -11.01
N VAL A 11 -7.32 6.35 -10.13
CA VAL A 11 -7.48 7.80 -9.95
C VAL A 11 -7.33 8.18 -8.49
N GLU A 12 -6.91 9.42 -8.27
CA GLU A 12 -6.67 9.99 -6.95
C GLU A 12 -7.05 11.48 -6.97
N GLY A 13 -7.41 12.04 -5.82
CA GLY A 13 -7.40 13.47 -5.55
C GLY A 13 -8.65 14.12 -6.10
N ALA A 14 -8.49 15.18 -6.88
CA ALA A 14 -9.63 15.82 -7.53
C ALA A 14 -10.44 14.86 -8.43
N ASN A 15 -9.81 13.77 -8.89
CA ASN A 15 -10.45 12.74 -9.72
C ASN A 15 -11.00 11.56 -8.92
N PHE A 16 -10.81 11.53 -7.60
CA PHE A 16 -11.37 10.51 -6.70
C PHE A 16 -12.51 11.12 -5.89
N THR A 17 -13.66 10.45 -5.86
CA THR A 17 -14.88 10.96 -5.21
C THR A 17 -15.49 9.88 -4.32
N ASP A 18 -16.23 10.32 -3.30
CA ASP A 18 -16.97 9.49 -2.37
C ASP A 18 -16.06 8.53 -1.55
N ARG A 19 -16.63 7.46 -0.96
CA ARG A 19 -15.93 6.40 -0.21
C ARG A 19 -15.34 6.84 1.12
N GLU A 20 -15.87 7.90 1.73
CA GLU A 20 -15.37 8.41 3.02
C GLU A 20 -15.46 7.36 4.14
N LYS A 21 -16.53 6.55 4.14
CA LYS A 21 -16.71 5.49 5.13
C LYS A 21 -15.65 4.40 4.98
N GLU A 22 -15.45 3.88 3.78
CA GLU A 22 -14.46 2.83 3.51
C GLU A 22 -13.04 3.32 3.77
N LYS A 23 -12.72 4.58 3.41
CA LYS A 23 -11.44 5.19 3.75
C LYS A 23 -11.21 5.19 5.26
N LYS A 24 -12.20 5.64 6.04
CA LYS A 24 -12.11 5.68 7.49
C LYS A 24 -11.91 4.27 8.08
N GLU A 25 -12.71 3.30 7.67
CA GLU A 25 -12.60 1.92 8.17
C GLU A 25 -11.23 1.30 7.88
N ILE A 26 -10.72 1.50 6.65
CA ILE A 26 -9.39 1.01 6.27
C ILE A 26 -8.31 1.72 7.11
N LEU A 27 -8.38 3.05 7.24
CA LEU A 27 -7.41 3.82 8.04
C LEU A 27 -7.41 3.38 9.50
N ASP A 28 -8.58 3.26 10.13
CA ASP A 28 -8.70 2.82 11.53
C ASP A 28 -8.06 1.45 11.74
N SER A 29 -8.31 0.49 10.84
CA SER A 29 -7.68 -0.84 10.88
C SER A 29 -6.17 -0.80 10.65
N LEU A 30 -5.68 0.01 9.71
CA LEU A 30 -4.24 0.19 9.46
C LEU A 30 -3.54 0.80 10.70
N MET A 31 -4.15 1.80 11.32
CA MET A 31 -3.65 2.43 12.54
C MET A 31 -3.66 1.46 13.74
N ALA A 32 -4.60 0.53 13.78
CA ALA A 32 -4.62 -0.58 14.74
C ALA A 32 -3.59 -1.70 14.40
N GLY A 33 -2.84 -1.59 13.31
CA GLY A 33 -1.84 -2.58 12.88
C GLY A 33 -2.43 -3.87 12.33
N GLN A 34 -3.68 -3.83 11.83
CA GLN A 34 -4.35 -4.98 11.25
C GLN A 34 -4.00 -5.19 9.78
N ASN A 35 -4.05 -6.45 9.34
CA ASN A 35 -3.95 -6.80 7.92
C ASN A 35 -5.34 -6.77 7.28
N LEU A 36 -5.43 -6.21 6.07
CA LEU A 36 -6.68 -6.06 5.35
C LEU A 36 -6.62 -6.73 3.98
N ILE A 37 -7.72 -7.37 3.59
CA ILE A 37 -7.94 -7.89 2.23
C ILE A 37 -9.14 -7.15 1.64
N LEU A 38 -8.93 -6.43 0.54
CA LEU A 38 -10.01 -5.75 -0.17
C LEU A 38 -10.58 -6.64 -1.28
N PHE A 39 -11.81 -7.13 -1.08
CA PHE A 39 -12.50 -7.97 -2.04
C PHE A 39 -13.65 -7.21 -2.73
N ALA A 40 -13.60 -7.13 -4.07
CA ALA A 40 -14.68 -6.62 -4.92
C ALA A 40 -14.41 -7.01 -6.39
N PRO A 41 -15.36 -6.90 -7.32
CA PRO A 41 -15.12 -7.21 -8.73
C PRO A 41 -14.08 -6.29 -9.41
N ARG A 42 -13.62 -6.67 -10.62
CA ARG A 42 -12.67 -5.86 -11.42
C ARG A 42 -13.29 -4.51 -11.77
N ARG A 43 -12.49 -3.43 -11.75
CA ARG A 43 -12.89 -2.04 -12.05
C ARG A 43 -13.83 -1.35 -11.05
N TYR A 44 -14.03 -1.90 -9.85
CA TYR A 44 -14.79 -1.25 -8.76
C TYR A 44 -14.02 -0.15 -8.00
N GLY A 45 -12.84 0.25 -8.47
CA GLY A 45 -12.07 1.35 -7.88
C GLY A 45 -11.23 1.01 -6.63
N LYS A 46 -11.02 -0.29 -6.31
CA LYS A 46 -10.19 -0.69 -5.15
C LYS A 46 -8.78 -0.10 -5.18
N SER A 47 -8.11 -0.16 -6.34
CA SER A 47 -6.75 0.39 -6.49
C SER A 47 -6.74 1.91 -6.31
N SER A 48 -7.74 2.61 -6.85
CA SER A 48 -7.92 4.05 -6.66
C SER A 48 -8.14 4.38 -5.17
N LEU A 49 -8.98 3.61 -4.47
CA LEU A 49 -9.24 3.78 -3.04
C LEU A 49 -7.96 3.63 -2.21
N LEU A 50 -7.18 2.57 -2.43
CA LEU A 50 -5.93 2.37 -1.69
C LEU A 50 -4.90 3.44 -1.98
N ARG A 51 -4.78 3.88 -3.23
CA ARG A 51 -3.85 4.96 -3.61
C ARG A 51 -4.25 6.31 -2.99
N GLU A 52 -5.54 6.61 -2.96
CA GLU A 52 -6.08 7.80 -2.28
C GLU A 52 -5.73 7.78 -0.78
N ILE A 53 -5.88 6.62 -0.12
CA ILE A 53 -5.53 6.43 1.29
C ILE A 53 -4.02 6.62 1.50
N MET A 54 -3.19 6.00 0.66
CA MET A 54 -1.73 6.15 0.73
C MET A 54 -1.30 7.61 0.58
N ARG A 55 -1.89 8.36 -0.36
CA ARG A 55 -1.61 9.78 -0.52
C ARG A 55 -1.97 10.61 0.72
N GLY A 56 -2.98 10.19 1.48
CA GLY A 56 -3.31 10.77 2.78
C GLY A 56 -2.23 10.46 3.83
N LEU A 57 -1.80 9.20 3.91
CA LEU A 57 -0.80 8.72 4.87
C LEU A 57 0.61 9.30 4.65
N ASP A 58 0.97 9.62 3.40
CA ASP A 58 2.23 10.29 3.08
C ASP A 58 2.33 11.67 3.77
N LYS A 59 1.19 12.36 3.97
CA LYS A 59 1.15 13.64 4.71
C LYS A 59 1.34 13.45 6.22
N GLU A 60 1.05 12.26 6.73
CA GLU A 60 1.15 11.90 8.15
C GLU A 60 2.49 11.24 8.53
N LYS A 61 3.50 11.33 7.64
CA LYS A 61 4.86 10.76 7.83
C LYS A 61 4.91 9.23 7.91
N PHE A 62 3.89 8.53 7.40
CA PHE A 62 3.99 7.10 7.19
C PHE A 62 4.84 6.80 5.95
N LEU A 63 5.62 5.72 6.02
CA LEU A 63 6.25 5.15 4.83
C LEU A 63 5.27 4.16 4.22
N THR A 64 4.77 4.46 3.02
CA THR A 64 3.85 3.60 2.28
C THR A 64 4.58 2.98 1.09
N LEU A 65 4.34 1.69 0.82
CA LEU A 65 4.95 0.95 -0.29
C LEU A 65 3.85 0.36 -1.17
N TRP A 66 4.00 0.43 -2.50
CA TRP A 66 3.06 -0.17 -3.46
C TRP A 66 3.74 -1.29 -4.24
N ILE A 67 3.50 -2.54 -3.85
CA ILE A 67 4.11 -3.70 -4.49
C ILE A 67 3.08 -4.42 -5.34
N ASP A 68 3.24 -4.38 -6.65
CA ASP A 68 2.48 -5.22 -7.57
C ASP A 68 3.10 -6.62 -7.63
N VAL A 69 2.42 -7.58 -6.99
CA VAL A 69 2.89 -8.98 -6.95
C VAL A 69 2.63 -9.74 -8.25
N SER A 70 1.76 -9.23 -9.14
CA SER A 70 1.49 -9.89 -10.42
C SER A 70 2.71 -9.89 -11.36
N GLU A 71 3.63 -8.95 -11.15
CA GLU A 71 4.89 -8.83 -11.88
C GLU A 71 6.07 -9.55 -11.20
N VAL A 72 5.80 -10.37 -10.18
CA VAL A 72 6.83 -11.03 -9.37
C VAL A 72 6.65 -12.54 -9.41
N SER A 73 7.68 -13.23 -9.90
CA SER A 73 7.66 -14.70 -10.04
C SER A 73 8.45 -15.44 -8.94
N THR A 74 9.19 -14.72 -8.09
CA THR A 74 10.04 -15.34 -7.05
C THR A 74 10.02 -14.53 -5.75
N ILE A 75 10.24 -15.21 -4.62
CA ILE A 75 10.38 -14.56 -3.30
C ILE A 75 11.53 -13.55 -3.30
N ARG A 76 12.65 -13.89 -3.97
CA ARG A 76 13.79 -12.97 -4.14
C ARG A 76 13.35 -11.68 -4.85
N GLY A 77 12.67 -11.79 -5.97
CA GLY A 77 12.17 -10.62 -6.72
C GLY A 77 11.18 -9.78 -5.92
N PHE A 78 10.36 -10.41 -5.07
CA PHE A 78 9.46 -9.70 -4.14
C PHE A 78 10.25 -8.86 -3.13
N LEU A 79 11.26 -9.46 -2.50
CA LEU A 79 12.11 -8.79 -1.52
C LEU A 79 12.93 -7.66 -2.15
N GLU A 80 13.47 -7.88 -3.35
CA GLU A 80 14.22 -6.86 -4.11
C GLU A 80 13.33 -5.65 -4.41
N ARG A 81 12.07 -5.85 -4.81
CA ARG A 81 11.12 -4.74 -5.03
C ARG A 81 10.82 -3.95 -3.76
N ILE A 82 10.63 -4.63 -2.62
CA ILE A 82 10.44 -3.95 -1.33
C ILE A 82 11.66 -3.10 -0.98
N ILE A 83 12.87 -3.67 -1.07
CA ILE A 83 14.12 -2.98 -0.74
C ILE A 83 14.33 -1.77 -1.66
N ASN A 84 14.12 -1.94 -2.96
CA ASN A 84 14.29 -0.86 -3.94
C ASN A 84 13.33 0.30 -3.66
N GLN A 85 12.06 0.05 -3.39
CA GLN A 85 11.12 1.12 -3.03
C GLN A 85 11.52 1.82 -1.72
N ILE A 86 11.94 1.09 -0.69
CA ILE A 86 12.42 1.72 0.56
C ILE A 86 13.64 2.63 0.32
N ASN A 87 14.53 2.23 -0.59
CA ASN A 87 15.71 3.02 -0.97
C ASN A 87 15.34 4.32 -1.72
N GLU A 88 14.26 4.31 -2.53
CA GLU A 88 13.77 5.53 -3.19
C GLU A 88 13.32 6.59 -2.17
N PHE A 89 12.75 6.17 -1.04
CA PHE A 89 12.31 7.08 0.03
C PHE A 89 13.42 7.54 0.98
N SER A 90 14.59 6.87 0.99
CA SER A 90 15.62 7.15 1.98
C SER A 90 17.04 7.07 1.43
N LYS A 91 17.81 8.16 1.57
CA LYS A 91 19.28 8.02 1.65
C LYS A 91 19.57 7.00 2.76
N VAL A 92 20.15 5.85 2.38
CA VAL A 92 20.69 4.66 3.09
C VAL A 92 20.53 4.52 4.63
N THR A 93 20.55 5.60 5.41
CA THR A 93 20.51 5.61 6.87
C THR A 93 19.19 5.15 7.52
N LYS A 94 18.04 5.18 6.84
CA LYS A 94 16.76 4.66 7.39
C LYS A 94 16.49 3.19 7.09
N LEU A 95 17.08 2.63 6.02
CA LEU A 95 16.92 1.22 5.64
C LEU A 95 17.44 0.27 6.74
N THR A 96 18.57 0.61 7.34
CA THR A 96 19.18 -0.20 8.42
C THR A 96 18.29 -0.30 9.65
N GLY A 97 17.56 0.78 9.99
CA GLY A 97 16.56 0.78 11.05
C GLY A 97 15.33 -0.07 10.71
N PHE A 98 14.82 0.05 9.47
CA PHE A 98 13.70 -0.77 9.01
C PHE A 98 14.04 -2.27 9.02
N ILE A 99 15.21 -2.66 8.54
CA ILE A 99 15.65 -4.06 8.54
C ILE A 99 15.78 -4.60 9.97
N LYS A 100 16.34 -3.81 10.91
CA LYS A 100 16.52 -4.26 12.30
C LYS A 100 15.20 -4.39 13.07
N THR A 101 14.21 -3.56 12.77
CA THR A 101 12.99 -3.44 13.59
C THR A 101 11.76 -4.01 12.90
N ALA A 102 11.54 -3.71 11.63
CA ALA A 102 10.33 -4.08 10.89
C ALA A 102 10.43 -5.48 10.26
N LEU A 103 11.60 -5.88 9.75
CA LEU A 103 11.77 -7.19 9.10
C LEU A 103 11.45 -8.38 10.05
N PRO A 104 11.87 -8.39 11.33
CA PRO A 104 11.50 -9.48 12.25
C PRO A 104 10.00 -9.56 12.49
N LYS A 105 9.32 -8.40 12.63
CA LYS A 105 7.86 -8.30 12.83
C LYS A 105 7.10 -8.69 11.56
N PHE A 106 7.60 -8.31 10.39
CA PHE A 106 7.05 -8.71 9.10
C PHE A 106 7.17 -10.22 8.90
N LEU A 107 8.35 -10.79 9.14
CA LEU A 107 8.56 -12.24 9.03
C LEU A 107 7.75 -13.03 10.05
N SER A 108 7.52 -12.50 11.27
CA SER A 108 6.68 -13.16 12.26
C SER A 108 5.20 -13.17 11.85
N MET A 109 4.71 -12.19 11.10
CA MET A 109 3.33 -12.20 10.56
C MET A 109 3.08 -13.35 9.58
N PHE A 110 4.08 -13.78 8.80
CA PHE A 110 3.94 -14.93 7.90
C PHE A 110 4.13 -16.29 8.60
N ARG A 111 4.65 -16.30 9.83
CA ARG A 111 4.80 -17.54 10.63
C ARG A 111 3.50 -18.01 11.28
N VAL A 112 2.45 -17.18 11.31
CA VAL A 112 1.17 -17.51 11.97
C VAL A 112 0.26 -18.39 11.08
N GLY A 113 0.70 -18.78 9.87
CA GLY A 113 -0.11 -19.54 8.91
C GLY A 113 0.37 -20.97 8.59
N LEU A 114 1.35 -21.50 9.31
CA LEU A 114 1.76 -22.92 9.22
C LEU A 114 1.34 -23.64 10.51
N GLY A 115 0.03 -23.84 10.64
CA GLY A 115 -0.61 -24.67 11.65
C GLY A 115 -1.67 -25.54 11.00
#